data_AF-A0AAE3PH74-F1
#
_entry.id   AF-A0AAE3PH74-F1
#
_cell.length_a   1.000
_cell.length_b   1.000
_cell.length_c   1.000
_cell.angle_alpha   90.00
_cell.angle_beta   90.00
_cell.angle_gamma   90.00
#
_symmetry.space_group_name_H-M   'P 1'
#
loop_
_entity.id
_entity.type
_entity.pdbx_description
1 polymer ?
#
loop_
_entity_poly.entity_id
_entity_poly.type
_entity_poly.pdbx_seq_one_letter_code
_entity_poly.pdbx_strand_id
1 'polypeptide(L)'
;MTICDSCSTAVEPTANYCPECGSELKPTRKDWSDGFLSLVDRGHIQEAIDGNESLPPEYHDRLHETVRHALADFCLLNRWDAFDNTEALFGDLPDEEISPEDWEEIEKLARLTCPFRFMLTAAGTERVSKILEFSLLVHLQDSDKTLDDVTVKIEIDSN
;
A
#
# COMPACT_ATOMS: atom_id res chain seq x y z
N MET A 1 -29.25 -8.72 13.96
CA MET A 1 -28.76 -9.38 12.74
C MET A 1 -28.99 -8.41 11.60
N THR A 2 -27.95 -8.11 10.84
CA THR A 2 -28.04 -7.26 9.64
C THR A 2 -27.89 -8.17 8.42
N ILE A 3 -28.46 -7.82 7.26
CA ILE A 3 -28.27 -8.57 6.01
C ILE A 3 -27.47 -7.68 5.07
N CYS A 4 -26.42 -8.22 4.45
CA CYS A 4 -25.66 -7.50 3.44
C CYS A 4 -26.51 -7.33 2.17
N ASP A 5 -26.72 -6.09 1.73
CA ASP A 5 -27.50 -5.80 0.52
C ASP A 5 -26.81 -6.27 -0.78
N SER A 6 -25.49 -6.49 -0.75
CA SER A 6 -24.70 -6.89 -1.93
C SER A 6 -24.67 -8.40 -2.15
N CYS A 7 -24.55 -9.22 -1.11
CA CYS A 7 -24.44 -10.67 -1.22
C CYS A 7 -25.51 -11.45 -0.43
N SER A 8 -26.42 -10.77 0.25
CA SER A 8 -27.48 -11.36 1.09
C SER A 8 -27.00 -12.19 2.29
N THR A 9 -25.70 -12.15 2.62
CA THR A 9 -25.16 -12.80 3.81
C THR A 9 -25.67 -12.14 5.08
N ALA A 10 -26.05 -12.95 6.06
CA ALA A 10 -26.36 -12.47 7.39
C ALA A 10 -25.09 -12.16 8.18
N VAL A 11 -25.04 -10.98 8.78
CA VAL A 11 -23.85 -10.45 9.46
C VAL A 11 -24.19 -9.95 10.86
N GLU A 12 -23.15 -9.86 11.69
CA GLU A 12 -23.26 -9.34 13.05
C GLU A 12 -23.81 -7.90 13.05
N PRO A 13 -24.63 -7.51 14.04
CA PRO A 13 -25.18 -6.16 14.11
C PRO A 13 -24.12 -5.05 14.24
N THR A 14 -22.93 -5.42 14.73
CA THR A 14 -21.78 -4.54 14.95
C THR A 14 -20.81 -4.49 13.77
N ALA A 15 -21.01 -5.32 12.74
CA ALA A 15 -20.18 -5.33 11.56
C ALA A 15 -20.39 -4.04 10.75
N ASN A 16 -19.30 -3.44 10.32
CA ASN A 16 -19.28 -2.27 9.44
C ASN A 16 -19.19 -2.70 7.97
N TYR A 17 -18.58 -3.86 7.70
CA TYR A 17 -18.40 -4.45 6.38
C TYR A 17 -18.91 -5.90 6.35
N CYS A 18 -19.33 -6.35 5.16
CA CYS A 18 -19.69 -7.75 4.97
C CYS A 18 -18.43 -8.62 4.93
N PRO A 19 -18.29 -9.65 5.79
CA PRO A 19 -17.12 -10.52 5.78
C PRO A 19 -17.08 -11.45 4.56
N GLU A 20 -18.18 -11.64 3.83
CA GLU A 20 -18.17 -12.49 2.63
C GLU A 20 -17.79 -11.73 1.35
N CYS A 21 -18.21 -10.47 1.22
CA CYS A 21 -18.03 -9.72 -0.03
C CYS A 21 -17.37 -8.34 0.13
N GLY A 22 -17.02 -7.93 1.34
CA GLY A 22 -16.36 -6.66 1.63
C GLY A 22 -17.21 -5.41 1.48
N SER A 23 -18.49 -5.55 1.14
CA SER A 23 -19.39 -4.41 0.96
C SER A 23 -19.67 -3.72 2.29
N GLU A 24 -19.59 -2.39 2.30
CA GLU A 24 -19.94 -1.58 3.48
C GLU A 24 -21.43 -1.76 3.81
N LEU A 25 -21.76 -2.02 5.07
CA LEU A 25 -23.13 -2.28 5.54
C LEU A 25 -23.87 -0.98 5.92
N LYS A 26 -23.12 0.09 6.20
CA LYS A 26 -23.63 1.45 6.45
C LYS A 26 -22.68 2.49 5.86
N PRO A 27 -22.99 3.09 4.70
CA PRO A 27 -22.11 4.06 4.06
C PRO A 27 -21.95 5.28 4.96
N THR A 28 -20.81 5.39 5.63
CA THR A 28 -20.45 6.57 6.44
C THR A 28 -19.20 7.26 5.92
N ARG A 29 -18.45 6.62 5.01
CA ARG A 29 -17.30 7.22 4.35
C ARG A 29 -17.44 7.12 2.83
N LYS A 30 -17.00 8.18 2.14
CA LYS A 30 -16.80 8.16 0.68
C LYS A 30 -15.98 6.91 0.33
N ASP A 31 -16.34 6.23 -0.73
CA ASP A 31 -15.57 5.11 -1.25
C ASP A 31 -14.27 5.69 -1.85
N TRP A 32 -13.13 5.41 -1.22
CA TRP A 32 -11.80 5.79 -1.71
C TRP A 32 -11.29 4.61 -2.54
N SER A 33 -11.86 4.43 -3.73
CA SER A 33 -11.66 3.25 -4.60
C SER A 33 -10.28 3.14 -5.24
N ASP A 34 -9.31 3.98 -4.87
CA ASP A 34 -8.09 4.19 -5.65
C ASP A 34 -6.88 3.38 -5.13
N GLY A 35 -7.11 2.38 -4.26
CA GLY A 35 -6.07 1.56 -3.63
C GLY A 35 -5.91 0.16 -4.24
N PHE A 36 -4.78 -0.49 -3.96
CA PHE A 36 -4.47 -1.85 -4.45
C PHE A 36 -5.30 -2.97 -3.81
N LEU A 37 -5.95 -2.72 -2.66
CA LEU A 37 -6.76 -3.70 -1.94
C LEU A 37 -8.17 -3.81 -2.53
N SER A 38 -8.63 -5.04 -2.74
CA SER A 38 -10.02 -5.28 -3.12
C SER A 38 -10.98 -4.80 -2.01
N LEU A 39 -12.25 -4.59 -2.35
CA LEU A 39 -13.28 -4.28 -1.35
C LEU A 39 -13.39 -5.38 -0.28
N VAL A 40 -13.26 -6.64 -0.70
CA VAL A 40 -13.27 -7.83 0.16
C VAL A 40 -12.14 -7.77 1.18
N ASP A 41 -10.91 -7.52 0.71
CA ASP A 41 -9.72 -7.42 1.57
C ASP A 41 -9.85 -6.29 2.60
N ARG A 42 -10.40 -5.14 2.19
CA ARG A 42 -10.67 -4.02 3.10
C ARG A 42 -11.66 -4.38 4.19
N GLY A 43 -12.75 -5.07 3.83
CA GLY A 43 -13.75 -5.55 4.79
C GLY A 43 -13.12 -6.44 5.85
N HIS A 44 -12.35 -7.45 5.43
CA HIS A 44 -11.67 -8.36 6.35
C HIS A 44 -10.68 -7.65 7.29
N ILE A 45 -9.91 -6.69 6.77
CA ILE A 45 -8.97 -5.91 7.59
C ILE A 45 -9.73 -5.07 8.61
N GLN A 46 -10.81 -4.40 8.20
CA GLN A 46 -11.56 -3.54 9.10
C GLN A 46 -12.28 -4.33 10.20
N GLU A 47 -12.92 -5.45 9.87
CA GLU A 47 -13.57 -6.30 10.85
C GLU A 47 -12.56 -6.93 11.83
N ALA A 48 -11.33 -7.20 11.37
CA ALA A 48 -10.23 -7.62 12.24
C ALA A 48 -9.73 -6.50 13.18
N ILE A 49 -9.66 -5.25 12.71
CA ILE A 49 -9.35 -4.07 13.53
C ILE A 49 -10.43 -3.85 14.59
N ASP A 50 -11.69 -4.00 14.21
CA ASP A 50 -12.85 -3.79 15.09
C ASP A 50 -13.06 -4.97 16.06
N GLY A 51 -12.30 -6.06 15.90
CA GLY A 51 -12.33 -7.25 16.77
C GLY A 51 -13.51 -8.19 16.51
N ASN A 52 -14.22 -8.01 15.39
CA ASN A 52 -15.36 -8.83 15.01
C ASN A 52 -14.92 -10.16 14.39
N GLU A 53 -13.75 -10.20 13.74
CA GLU A 53 -13.17 -11.43 13.19
C GLU A 53 -11.64 -11.47 13.28
N SER A 54 -11.06 -12.63 12.97
CA SER A 54 -9.62 -12.75 12.71
C SER A 54 -9.37 -12.68 11.20
N LEU A 55 -8.21 -12.17 10.79
CA LEU A 55 -7.79 -12.23 9.39
C LEU A 55 -7.89 -13.68 8.86
N PRO A 56 -8.36 -13.89 7.62
CA PRO A 56 -8.48 -15.22 7.06
C PRO A 56 -7.15 -16.02 7.08
N PRO A 57 -7.19 -17.36 7.10
CA PRO A 57 -5.98 -18.16 6.89
C PRO A 57 -5.29 -17.79 5.57
N GLU A 58 -3.96 -17.83 5.55
CA GLU A 58 -3.13 -17.53 4.36
C GLU A 58 -3.34 -16.12 3.79
N TYR A 59 -3.97 -15.21 4.55
CA TYR A 59 -4.25 -13.85 4.08
C TYR A 59 -2.98 -13.08 3.76
N HIS A 60 -1.90 -13.31 4.52
CA HIS A 60 -0.59 -12.71 4.24
C HIS A 60 -0.01 -13.16 2.89
N ASP A 61 -0.12 -14.44 2.52
CA ASP A 61 0.38 -14.96 1.25
C ASP A 61 -0.40 -14.37 0.07
N ARG A 62 -1.73 -14.29 0.20
CA ARG A 62 -2.58 -13.65 -0.82
C ARG A 62 -2.27 -12.16 -0.96
N LEU A 63 -2.12 -11.45 0.15
CA LEU A 63 -1.77 -10.03 0.15
C LEU A 63 -0.39 -9.80 -0.47
N HIS A 64 0.60 -10.62 -0.12
CA HIS A 64 1.94 -10.59 -0.72
C HIS A 64 1.86 -10.81 -2.23
N GLU A 65 1.04 -11.76 -2.70
CA GLU A 65 0.88 -12.03 -4.12
C GLU A 65 0.18 -10.89 -4.86
N THR A 66 -0.84 -10.26 -4.27
CA THR A 66 -1.50 -9.07 -4.83
C THR A 66 -0.54 -7.89 -4.92
N VAL A 67 0.22 -7.61 -3.86
CA VAL A 67 1.25 -6.56 -3.84
C VAL A 67 2.35 -6.88 -4.85
N ARG A 68 2.80 -8.14 -4.92
CA ARG A 68 3.78 -8.60 -5.89
C ARG A 68 3.27 -8.38 -7.30
N HIS A 69 2.05 -8.77 -7.65
CA HIS A 69 1.50 -8.56 -8.99
C HIS A 69 1.35 -7.08 -9.34
N ALA A 70 0.84 -6.26 -8.42
CA ALA A 70 0.68 -4.82 -8.65
C ALA A 70 2.01 -4.11 -8.91
N LEU A 71 3.11 -4.60 -8.33
CA LEU A 71 4.45 -4.02 -8.48
C LEU A 71 5.33 -4.74 -9.52
N ALA A 72 5.07 -6.01 -9.82
CA ALA A 72 5.90 -6.85 -10.68
C ALA A 72 5.84 -6.44 -12.15
N ASP A 73 4.76 -5.81 -12.60
CA ASP A 73 4.66 -5.34 -13.99
C ASP A 73 5.79 -4.36 -14.33
N PHE A 74 6.23 -3.54 -13.37
CA PHE A 74 7.38 -2.65 -13.54
C PHE A 74 8.71 -3.42 -13.53
N CYS A 75 8.86 -4.45 -12.69
CA CYS A 75 10.09 -5.27 -12.63
C CYS A 75 10.38 -6.06 -13.92
N LEU A 76 9.37 -6.25 -14.78
CA LEU A 76 9.51 -6.93 -16.07
C LEU A 76 9.88 -5.99 -17.23
N LEU A 77 9.93 -4.67 -17.00
CA LEU A 77 10.38 -3.71 -18.01
C LEU A 77 11.87 -3.90 -18.28
N ASN A 78 12.22 -4.43 -19.45
CA ASN A 78 13.61 -4.66 -19.86
C ASN A 78 14.30 -3.41 -20.44
N ARG A 79 13.64 -2.25 -20.43
CA ARG A 79 14.13 -0.97 -20.96
C ARG A 79 13.81 0.18 -20.01
N TRP A 80 14.17 0.04 -18.74
CA TRP A 80 14.01 1.08 -17.71
C TRP A 80 14.56 2.44 -18.18
N ASP A 81 15.73 2.47 -18.81
CA ASP A 81 16.36 3.70 -19.31
C ASP A 81 15.58 4.42 -20.41
N ALA A 82 14.63 3.74 -21.06
CA ALA A 82 13.81 4.31 -22.13
C ALA A 82 12.38 4.66 -21.67
N PHE A 83 12.02 4.37 -20.42
CA PHE A 83 10.72 4.67 -19.84
C PHE A 83 10.84 5.84 -18.87
N ASP A 84 10.04 6.89 -19.10
CA ASP A 84 10.01 8.06 -18.22
C ASP A 84 9.21 7.75 -16.95
N ASN A 85 9.88 7.12 -15.99
CA ASN A 85 9.30 6.75 -14.70
C ASN A 85 8.90 7.97 -13.87
N THR A 86 9.54 9.12 -14.09
CA THR A 86 9.24 10.35 -13.38
C THR A 86 7.89 10.87 -13.81
N GLU A 87 7.68 11.03 -15.12
CA GLU A 87 6.39 11.44 -15.68
C GLU A 87 5.28 10.41 -15.34
N ALA A 88 5.57 9.11 -15.45
CA ALA A 88 4.58 8.07 -15.17
C ALA A 88 4.12 8.03 -13.70
N LEU A 89 5.00 8.39 -12.75
CA LEU A 89 4.70 8.35 -11.32
C LEU A 89 4.23 9.71 -10.77
N PHE A 90 4.71 10.81 -11.35
CA PHE A 90 4.56 12.15 -10.80
C PHE A 90 3.94 13.17 -11.76
N GLY A 91 3.62 12.83 -13.02
CA GLY A 91 3.37 13.80 -14.10
C GLY A 91 2.36 14.92 -13.80
N ASP A 92 1.28 14.66 -13.05
CA ASP A 92 0.29 15.68 -12.68
C ASP A 92 0.65 16.49 -11.42
N LEU A 93 1.74 16.14 -10.72
CA LEU A 93 2.19 16.88 -9.54
C LEU A 93 2.85 18.19 -9.96
N PRO A 94 2.61 19.29 -9.22
CA PRO A 94 3.26 20.55 -9.50
C PRO A 94 4.78 20.44 -9.30
N ASP A 95 5.54 21.06 -10.20
CA ASP A 95 7.01 21.20 -10.11
C ASP A 95 7.45 22.10 -8.93
N GLU A 96 6.52 22.86 -8.35
CA GLU A 96 6.77 23.79 -7.24
C GLU A 96 6.63 23.11 -5.87
N GLU A 97 7.18 23.75 -4.83
CA GLU A 97 7.07 23.27 -3.44
C GLU A 97 5.59 23.17 -3.04
N ILE A 98 5.15 21.94 -2.72
CA ILE A 98 3.77 21.69 -2.27
C ILE A 98 3.57 22.37 -0.92
N SER A 99 2.65 23.33 -0.90
CA SER A 99 2.28 24.04 0.33
C SER A 99 1.79 23.06 1.39
N PRO A 100 2.23 23.16 2.67
CA PRO A 100 1.68 22.39 3.78
C PRO A 100 0.17 22.58 4.00
N GLU A 101 -0.40 23.64 3.41
CA GLU A 101 -1.83 23.99 3.49
C GLU A 101 -2.65 23.39 2.33
N ASP A 102 -1.99 22.87 1.29
CA ASP A 102 -2.65 22.24 0.14
C ASP A 102 -2.95 20.76 0.43
N TRP A 103 -4.05 20.55 1.17
CA TRP A 103 -4.43 19.23 1.66
C TRP A 103 -4.83 18.26 0.55
N GLU A 104 -5.24 18.77 -0.62
CA GLU A 104 -5.59 17.95 -1.77
C GLU A 104 -4.34 17.34 -2.42
N GLU A 105 -3.29 18.14 -2.64
CA GLU A 105 -2.01 17.65 -3.17
C GLU A 105 -1.27 16.74 -2.17
N ILE A 106 -1.33 17.08 -0.88
CA ILE A 106 -0.78 16.23 0.19
C ILE A 106 -1.49 14.87 0.22
N GLU A 107 -2.80 14.84 0.00
CA GLU A 107 -3.57 13.59 -0.05
C GLU A 107 -3.21 12.74 -1.28
N LYS A 108 -2.98 13.36 -2.46
CA LYS A 108 -2.48 12.65 -3.64
C LYS A 108 -1.11 12.00 -3.37
N LEU A 109 -0.17 12.75 -2.80
CA LEU A 109 1.14 12.22 -2.40
C LEU A 109 1.05 11.13 -1.34
N ALA A 110 0.16 11.28 -0.36
CA ALA A 110 -0.06 10.29 0.69
C ALA A 110 -0.57 8.95 0.13
N ARG A 111 -1.36 8.99 -0.95
CA ARG A 111 -1.80 7.78 -1.66
C ARG A 111 -0.65 7.09 -2.39
N LEU A 112 0.18 7.84 -3.12
CA LEU A 112 1.38 7.31 -3.79
C LEU A 112 2.37 6.67 -2.80
N THR A 113 2.50 7.26 -1.61
CA THR A 113 3.43 6.81 -0.57
C THR A 113 2.80 5.81 0.42
N CYS A 114 1.52 5.46 0.26
CA CYS A 114 0.80 4.57 1.17
C CYS A 114 1.51 3.22 1.41
N PRO A 115 2.07 2.54 0.37
CA PRO A 115 2.83 1.31 0.58
C PRO A 115 4.08 1.51 1.45
N PHE A 116 4.81 2.63 1.27
CA PHE A 116 5.98 2.96 2.08
C PHE A 116 5.60 3.24 3.53
N ARG A 117 4.52 4.00 3.76
CA ARG A 117 3.99 4.24 5.11
C ARG A 117 3.60 2.93 5.79
N PHE A 118 2.89 2.06 5.08
CA PHE A 118 2.53 0.73 5.60
C PHE A 118 3.79 -0.05 6.01
N MET A 119 4.79 -0.16 5.13
CA MET A 119 6.05 -0.85 5.42
C MET A 119 6.77 -0.25 6.63
N LEU A 120 6.87 1.08 6.72
CA LEU A 120 7.51 1.74 7.87
C LEU A 120 6.78 1.46 9.18
N THR A 121 5.45 1.51 9.19
CA THR A 121 4.65 1.21 10.39
C THR A 121 4.72 -0.26 10.82
N ALA A 122 4.77 -1.19 9.86
CA ALA A 122 4.79 -2.63 10.14
C ALA A 122 6.19 -3.16 10.51
N ALA A 123 7.23 -2.64 9.87
CA ALA A 123 8.58 -3.19 9.93
C ALA A 123 9.58 -2.31 10.69
N GLY A 124 9.27 -1.03 10.89
CA GLY A 124 10.20 -0.03 11.41
C GLY A 124 11.24 0.41 10.38
N THR A 125 11.89 1.55 10.63
CA THR A 125 12.87 2.17 9.71
C THR A 125 14.05 1.25 9.41
N GLU A 126 14.61 0.57 10.43
CA GLU A 126 15.78 -0.30 10.25
C GLU A 126 15.53 -1.44 9.25
N ARG A 127 14.38 -2.10 9.35
CA ARG A 127 14.05 -3.23 8.47
C ARG A 127 13.72 -2.76 7.06
N VAL A 128 13.04 -1.61 6.93
CA VAL A 128 12.79 -1.00 5.62
C VAL A 128 14.09 -0.60 4.92
N SER A 129 15.03 0.03 5.62
CA SER A 129 16.36 0.35 5.07
C SER A 129 17.06 -0.89 4.53
N LYS A 130 17.09 -1.99 5.29
CA LYS A 130 17.68 -3.26 4.85
C LYS A 130 17.01 -3.83 3.58
N ILE A 131 15.69 -3.78 3.50
CA ILE A 131 14.95 -4.24 2.30
C ILE A 131 15.32 -3.39 1.08
N LEU A 132 15.43 -2.07 1.24
CA LEU A 132 15.83 -1.17 0.16
C LEU A 132 17.28 -1.41 -0.28
N GLU A 133 18.20 -1.65 0.66
CA GLU A 133 19.59 -2.02 0.37
C GLU A 133 19.66 -3.31 -0.47
N PHE A 134 18.92 -4.36 -0.08
CA PHE A 134 18.85 -5.59 -0.86
C PHE A 134 18.25 -5.38 -2.26
N SER A 135 17.23 -4.52 -2.38
CA SER A 135 16.63 -4.21 -3.68
C SER A 135 17.61 -3.54 -4.63
N LEU A 136 18.38 -2.56 -4.14
CA LEU A 136 19.42 -1.87 -4.92
C LEU A 136 20.51 -2.84 -5.38
N LEU A 137 20.90 -3.80 -4.55
CA LEU A 137 21.88 -4.81 -4.94
C LEU A 137 21.45 -5.69 -6.10
N VAL A 138 20.18 -6.06 -6.19
CA VAL A 138 19.66 -6.82 -7.33
C VAL A 138 19.88 -6.04 -8.63
N HIS A 139 19.71 -4.71 -8.58
CA HIS A 139 19.98 -3.84 -9.73
C HIS A 139 21.46 -3.60 -10.02
N LEU A 140 22.33 -3.88 -9.04
CA LEU A 140 23.79 -3.70 -9.15
C LEU A 140 24.53 -5.00 -9.48
N GLN A 141 23.82 -6.11 -9.80
CA GLN A 141 24.43 -7.42 -10.06
C GLN A 141 25.49 -7.41 -11.17
N ASP A 142 25.38 -6.51 -12.15
CA ASP A 142 26.35 -6.35 -13.24
C ASP A 142 27.40 -5.25 -12.97
N SER A 143 27.51 -4.77 -11.73
CA SER A 143 28.47 -3.72 -11.31
C SER A 143 29.53 -4.26 -10.35
N ASP A 144 30.65 -3.56 -10.23
CA ASP A 144 31.72 -3.87 -9.25
C ASP A 144 31.33 -3.52 -7.79
N LYS A 145 30.08 -3.11 -7.53
CA LYS A 145 29.61 -2.66 -6.22
C LYS A 145 29.07 -3.82 -5.38
N THR A 146 29.23 -3.69 -4.07
CA THR A 146 28.84 -4.67 -3.05
C THR A 146 27.84 -4.09 -2.05
N LEU A 147 27.32 -4.91 -1.12
CA LEU A 147 26.41 -4.45 -0.04
C LEU A 147 27.03 -3.30 0.77
N ASP A 148 28.33 -3.37 0.99
CA ASP A 148 29.07 -2.38 1.78
C ASP A 148 29.18 -1.01 1.06
N ASP A 149 28.88 -0.96 -0.25
CA ASP A 149 28.89 0.26 -1.06
C ASP A 149 27.51 0.94 -1.14
N VAL A 150 26.47 0.37 -0.53
CA VAL A 150 25.11 0.90 -0.50
C VAL A 150 24.78 1.34 0.93
N THR A 151 24.20 2.52 1.08
CA THR A 151 23.73 3.01 2.37
C THR A 151 22.37 3.67 2.21
N VAL A 152 21.36 3.17 2.93
CA VAL A 152 20.01 3.77 2.97
C VAL A 152 19.71 4.30 4.37
N LYS A 153 19.52 5.63 4.48
CA LYS A 153 19.16 6.29 5.74
C LYS A 153 17.77 6.89 5.65
N ILE A 154 16.95 6.62 6.66
CA ILE A 154 15.63 7.23 6.86
C ILE A 154 15.69 7.91 8.23
N GLU A 155 15.70 9.24 8.24
CA GLU A 155 15.74 10.07 9.44
C GLU A 155 14.40 10.81 9.57
N ILE A 156 13.78 10.71 10.74
CA ILE A 156 12.53 11.40 11.07
C ILE A 156 12.81 12.27 12.29
N ASP A 157 12.96 13.57 12.07
CA ASP A 157 13.14 14.53 13.14
C ASP A 157 11.81 14.74 13.86
N SER A 158 11.83 14.52 15.18
CA SER A 158 10.70 14.84 16.05
C SER A 158 10.88 16.29 16.50
N ASN A 159 10.30 17.25 15.78
CA ASN A 159 10.10 18.59 16.32
C ASN A 159 8.99 18.58 17.37
#